data_AF-A0A9D7NIX0-F1
#
_entry.id   AF-A0A9D7NIX0-F1
#
_cell.length_a   1.000
_cell.length_b   1.000
_cell.length_c   1.000
_cell.angle_alpha   90.00
_cell.angle_beta   90.00
_cell.angle_gamma   90.00
#
_symmetry.space_group_name_H-M   'P 1'
#
loop_
_entity.id
_entity.type
_entity.pdbx_description
1 polymer ?
#
loop_
_entity_poly.entity_id
_entity_poly.type
_entity_poly.pdbx_seq_one_letter_code
_entity_poly.pdbx_strand_id
1 'polypeptide(L)'
;MPPPKIHEYDICFPADVESNTCVAPTNIPGVQLVELGNDKLAVNISDKLYRTGSDACYKIFRTYTVMNWELYNERCQLDPMSNPVVIDRDAPDFDGKLGEGVCVLVRANVAYLSHDRVIDDDDVKINLSPVCLENGGFHYRAFMYTQVIKVYDDVRPVVTVPSLPKFQTDLYTCKGAIEVTFRASDNCTDQVSLEVPSIMIAPFQTYSQGGMRMPANFDSKWTWKDNKNGTFTIKIANLPEGKHDLIVSVRDLCGNLSLPTRIPFEVRDCSAPAPTCKQGLAMALMSDGQGGAINTIWASDFIASAAYDCNGQGPETDKNGLKKITLYSINRVGETPKSSSSSLTFDCTEAGQKVDIELHAWDNLGNHGYCVTYILVQDNRRICPVLPGIAGSIATAKGTRMRNINLEARQELVVHQAKTDKLGFYQFKDLPENERYVIRPRMKASNADGINTRDINLMLEILQNKLDGFTPYQLLAADVNQDGVIDVNDFGKLRQIYLQGDSFPEGNCWRFVDASHPLTRSLKPGTYPDSVLVNSLDSGIVADFIAIKLGDIDGSYIPSLNQVQEESDLANLSDLNAQAVEKDLRAGTHLAQNQPNPFQDETTINFCSLRRQPSKPIGLGCTREISLFIHD
;
A
#
# COMPACT_ATOMS: atom_id res chain seq x y z
N MET A 1 11.24 -91.02 -41.06
CA MET A 1 10.33 -89.88 -40.87
C MET A 1 10.07 -89.78 -39.37
N PRO A 2 10.19 -88.60 -38.75
CA PRO A 2 9.65 -88.43 -37.40
C PRO A 2 8.14 -88.71 -37.42
N PRO A 3 7.56 -89.23 -36.33
CA PRO A 3 6.11 -89.41 -36.24
C PRO A 3 5.41 -88.07 -36.49
N PRO A 4 4.22 -88.06 -37.13
CA PRO A 4 3.46 -86.84 -37.32
C PRO A 4 3.23 -86.20 -35.95
N LYS A 5 3.56 -84.91 -35.82
CA LYS A 5 3.23 -84.14 -34.62
C LYS A 5 1.71 -84.12 -34.47
N ILE A 6 1.23 -84.60 -33.34
CA ILE A 6 -0.18 -84.54 -32.96
C ILE A 6 -0.39 -83.19 -32.28
N HIS A 7 -1.34 -82.41 -32.80
CA HIS A 7 -1.71 -81.10 -32.30
C HIS A 7 -3.05 -81.22 -31.57
N GLU A 8 -3.02 -81.06 -30.24
CA GLU A 8 -4.17 -81.21 -29.36
C GLU A 8 -4.15 -80.13 -28.29
N TYR A 9 -5.17 -79.29 -28.28
CA TYR A 9 -5.25 -78.16 -27.38
C TYR A 9 -6.68 -77.69 -27.19
N ASP A 10 -6.92 -76.99 -26.08
CA ASP A 10 -8.21 -76.44 -25.71
C ASP A 10 -8.11 -74.92 -25.56
N ILE A 11 -9.05 -74.20 -26.16
CA ILE A 11 -9.17 -72.73 -26.06
C ILE A 11 -10.54 -72.41 -25.49
N CYS A 12 -10.61 -71.95 -24.25
CA CYS A 12 -11.87 -71.53 -23.63
C CYS A 12 -11.98 -70.02 -23.60
N PHE A 13 -12.90 -69.50 -24.40
CA PHE A 13 -13.27 -68.10 -24.42
C PHE A 13 -14.22 -67.76 -23.26
N PRO A 14 -14.05 -66.60 -22.64
CA PRO A 14 -14.86 -66.21 -21.49
C PRO A 14 -16.28 -65.79 -21.91
N ALA A 15 -17.25 -66.02 -21.03
CA ALA A 15 -18.60 -65.49 -21.18
C ALA A 15 -18.64 -63.95 -21.08
N ASP A 16 -19.74 -63.35 -21.54
CA ASP A 16 -20.02 -61.94 -21.34
C ASP A 16 -20.04 -61.55 -19.86
N VAL A 17 -19.69 -60.30 -19.59
CA VAL A 17 -19.66 -59.77 -18.23
C VAL A 17 -20.45 -58.48 -18.16
N GLU A 18 -21.29 -58.38 -17.15
CA GLU A 18 -22.03 -57.16 -16.84
C GLU A 18 -21.54 -56.61 -15.49
N SER A 19 -21.34 -55.30 -15.42
CA SER A 19 -20.96 -54.60 -14.19
C SER A 19 -22.00 -53.55 -13.88
N ASN A 20 -22.60 -53.66 -12.70
CA ASN A 20 -23.46 -52.62 -12.10
C ASN A 20 -22.63 -51.56 -11.36
N THR A 21 -21.31 -51.61 -11.53
CA THR A 21 -20.39 -50.62 -10.97
C THR A 21 -19.66 -49.95 -12.12
N CYS A 22 -19.39 -48.67 -11.94
CA CYS A 22 -18.85 -47.77 -12.95
C CYS A 22 -17.48 -48.09 -13.56
N VAL A 23 -16.86 -49.16 -13.12
CA VAL A 23 -15.57 -49.63 -13.61
C VAL A 23 -15.81 -51.00 -14.25
N ALA A 24 -15.19 -51.23 -15.41
CA ALA A 24 -15.08 -52.58 -15.94
C ALA A 24 -14.50 -53.47 -14.82
N PRO A 25 -15.08 -54.65 -14.56
CA PRO A 25 -14.67 -55.48 -13.41
C PRO A 25 -13.16 -55.67 -13.44
N THR A 26 -12.47 -55.44 -12.32
CA THR A 26 -11.00 -55.60 -12.26
C THR A 26 -10.53 -57.02 -12.57
N ASN A 27 -11.45 -58.00 -12.45
CA ASN A 27 -11.22 -59.40 -12.78
C ASN A 27 -12.16 -59.85 -13.91
N ILE A 28 -11.93 -59.36 -15.13
CA ILE A 28 -12.61 -59.94 -16.30
C ILE A 28 -11.91 -61.27 -16.62
N PRO A 29 -12.62 -62.41 -16.64
CA PRO A 29 -12.03 -63.69 -17.05
C PRO A 29 -11.40 -63.56 -18.43
N GLY A 30 -10.12 -63.93 -18.55
CA GLY A 30 -9.42 -64.00 -19.82
C GLY A 30 -9.65 -65.32 -20.54
N VAL A 31 -9.15 -65.42 -21.77
CA VAL A 31 -9.12 -66.70 -22.49
C VAL A 31 -8.25 -67.71 -21.74
N GLN A 32 -8.75 -68.92 -21.55
CA GLN A 32 -7.99 -70.02 -20.94
C GLN A 32 -7.47 -70.93 -22.03
N LEU A 33 -6.19 -71.29 -21.95
CA LEU A 33 -5.51 -72.10 -22.94
C LEU A 33 -4.94 -73.34 -22.25
N VAL A 34 -5.18 -74.52 -22.84
CA VAL A 34 -4.60 -75.78 -22.37
C VAL A 34 -3.90 -76.44 -23.54
N GLU A 35 -2.60 -76.66 -23.41
CA GLU A 35 -1.77 -77.37 -24.37
C GLU A 35 -1.73 -78.86 -23.95
N LEU A 36 -2.31 -79.75 -24.75
CA LEU A 36 -2.35 -81.20 -24.49
C LEU A 36 -1.32 -81.96 -25.35
N GLY A 37 -0.88 -81.35 -26.46
CA GLY A 37 0.22 -81.78 -27.30
C GLY A 37 1.46 -80.89 -27.22
N ASN A 38 2.33 -81.01 -28.22
CA ASN A 38 3.53 -80.17 -28.37
C ASN A 38 3.15 -78.86 -29.07
N ASP A 39 2.19 -78.13 -28.51
CA ASP A 39 1.57 -76.95 -29.09
C ASP A 39 2.07 -75.67 -28.42
N LYS A 40 2.00 -74.53 -29.11
CA LYS A 40 2.35 -73.22 -28.56
C LYS A 40 1.27 -72.22 -28.92
N LEU A 41 0.40 -71.88 -27.97
CA LEU A 41 -0.73 -71.01 -28.23
C LEU A 41 -0.36 -69.53 -28.06
N ALA A 42 -0.73 -68.71 -29.04
CA ALA A 42 -0.56 -67.26 -29.03
C ALA A 42 -1.93 -66.57 -29.03
N VAL A 43 -2.08 -65.51 -28.22
CA VAL A 43 -3.32 -64.73 -28.06
C VAL A 43 -3.07 -63.28 -28.44
N ASN A 44 -3.96 -62.72 -29.26
CA ASN A 44 -4.08 -61.30 -29.50
C ASN A 44 -5.41 -60.79 -28.93
N ILE A 45 -5.37 -59.66 -28.21
CA ILE A 45 -6.54 -59.05 -27.56
C ILE A 45 -6.69 -57.63 -28.10
N SER A 46 -7.88 -57.32 -28.63
CA SER A 46 -8.22 -55.99 -29.11
C SER A 46 -9.53 -55.52 -28.48
N ASP A 47 -9.51 -54.33 -27.85
CA ASP A 47 -10.68 -53.73 -27.24
C ASP A 47 -11.22 -52.59 -28.12
N LYS A 48 -12.53 -52.58 -28.36
CA LYS A 48 -13.26 -51.48 -29.00
C LYS A 48 -14.35 -50.97 -28.06
N LEU A 49 -14.30 -49.67 -27.74
CA LEU A 49 -15.29 -49.00 -26.90
C LEU A 49 -16.43 -48.45 -27.74
N TYR A 50 -17.66 -48.83 -27.41
CA TYR A 50 -18.90 -48.31 -28.00
C TYR A 50 -19.74 -47.62 -26.93
N ARG A 51 -20.25 -46.42 -27.23
CA ARG A 51 -21.18 -45.69 -26.36
C ARG A 51 -22.60 -45.87 -26.90
N THR A 52 -23.48 -46.50 -26.12
CA THR A 52 -24.88 -46.74 -26.50
C THR A 52 -25.81 -45.96 -25.57
N GLY A 53 -26.94 -45.46 -26.07
CA GLY A 53 -27.82 -44.55 -25.34
C GLY A 53 -29.01 -45.19 -24.62
N SER A 54 -29.18 -46.51 -24.68
CA SER A 54 -30.46 -47.14 -24.30
C SER A 54 -30.35 -48.43 -23.47
N ASP A 55 -29.16 -48.99 -23.26
CA ASP A 55 -29.04 -50.31 -22.62
C ASP A 55 -27.82 -50.56 -21.74
N ALA A 56 -26.75 -49.77 -21.83
CA ALA A 56 -25.58 -49.77 -20.96
C ALA A 56 -24.86 -48.42 -21.13
N CYS A 57 -24.14 -47.96 -20.11
CA CYS A 57 -23.40 -46.68 -20.19
C CYS A 57 -22.36 -46.71 -21.33
N TYR A 58 -21.60 -47.79 -21.40
CA TYR A 58 -20.77 -48.12 -22.54
C TYR A 58 -20.58 -49.64 -22.62
N LYS A 59 -20.20 -50.09 -23.82
CA LYS A 59 -19.90 -51.48 -24.10
C LYS A 59 -18.47 -51.60 -24.59
N ILE A 60 -17.72 -52.54 -24.04
CA ILE A 60 -16.40 -52.90 -24.55
C ILE A 60 -16.57 -54.20 -25.33
N PHE A 61 -16.25 -54.17 -26.62
CA PHE A 61 -16.15 -55.35 -27.46
C PHE A 61 -14.70 -55.79 -27.43
N ARG A 62 -14.42 -56.84 -26.67
CA ARG A 62 -13.10 -57.44 -26.55
C ARG A 62 -13.01 -58.63 -27.48
N THR A 63 -12.19 -58.51 -28.51
CA THR A 63 -11.97 -59.58 -29.48
C THR A 63 -10.68 -60.32 -29.11
N TYR A 64 -10.80 -61.63 -28.83
CA TYR A 64 -9.69 -62.55 -28.66
C TYR A 64 -9.44 -63.25 -29.99
N THR A 65 -8.21 -63.25 -30.47
CA THR A 65 -7.78 -64.08 -31.59
C THR A 65 -6.67 -65.00 -31.12
N VAL A 66 -6.89 -66.31 -31.20
CA VAL A 66 -5.99 -67.32 -30.66
C VAL A 66 -5.54 -68.23 -31.79
N MET A 67 -4.24 -68.47 -31.88
CA MET A 67 -3.67 -69.38 -32.88
C MET A 67 -2.64 -70.31 -32.24
N ASN A 68 -2.43 -71.46 -32.86
CA ASN A 68 -1.28 -72.30 -32.56
C ASN A 68 -0.07 -71.83 -33.38
N TRP A 69 0.91 -71.26 -32.70
CA TRP A 69 2.12 -70.69 -33.28
C TRP A 69 3.04 -71.76 -33.90
N GLU A 70 3.02 -73.00 -33.42
CA GLU A 70 3.78 -74.09 -34.04
C GLU A 70 3.33 -74.39 -35.48
N LEU A 71 2.11 -74.00 -35.81
CA LEU A 71 1.53 -74.15 -37.14
C LEU A 71 1.73 -72.91 -38.01
N TYR A 72 2.43 -71.87 -37.55
CA TYR A 72 2.71 -70.72 -38.39
C TYR A 72 3.89 -70.99 -39.33
N ASN A 73 3.78 -70.54 -40.59
CA ASN A 73 4.85 -70.63 -41.57
C ASN A 73 4.94 -69.32 -42.37
N GLU A 74 6.11 -68.67 -42.28
CA GLU A 74 6.40 -67.40 -42.94
C GLU A 74 6.25 -67.46 -44.47
N ARG A 75 6.37 -68.65 -45.08
CA ARG A 75 6.21 -68.84 -46.53
C ARG A 75 4.80 -68.54 -47.04
N CYS A 76 3.79 -68.55 -46.16
CA CYS A 76 2.41 -68.20 -46.53
C CYS A 76 2.23 -66.72 -46.86
N GLN A 77 3.16 -65.82 -46.46
CA GLN A 77 3.06 -64.36 -46.62
C GLN A 77 1.74 -63.74 -46.10
N LEU A 78 1.02 -64.48 -45.25
CA LEU A 78 -0.20 -64.04 -44.59
C LEU A 78 0.13 -63.58 -43.16
N ASP A 79 -0.60 -62.57 -42.69
CA ASP A 79 -0.57 -62.19 -41.28
C ASP A 79 -0.93 -63.44 -40.42
N PRO A 80 -0.15 -63.75 -39.35
CA PRO A 80 -0.34 -64.93 -38.51
C PRO A 80 -1.78 -65.17 -38.04
N MET A 81 -2.56 -64.10 -37.89
CA MET A 81 -3.95 -64.16 -37.43
C MET A 81 -4.96 -63.73 -38.49
N SER A 82 -4.56 -63.71 -39.76
CA SER A 82 -5.48 -63.48 -40.87
C SER A 82 -6.47 -64.63 -41.06
N ASN A 83 -7.71 -64.30 -41.46
CA ASN A 83 -8.80 -65.24 -41.74
C ASN A 83 -9.14 -66.22 -40.60
N PRO A 84 -9.33 -65.74 -39.36
CA PRO A 84 -9.69 -66.62 -38.25
C PRO A 84 -11.07 -67.27 -38.48
N VAL A 85 -11.28 -68.46 -37.90
CA VAL A 85 -12.63 -69.00 -37.70
C VAL A 85 -13.29 -68.13 -36.64
N VAL A 86 -14.32 -67.39 -37.05
CA VAL A 86 -15.14 -66.61 -36.13
C VAL A 86 -16.08 -67.57 -35.43
N ILE A 87 -15.94 -67.68 -34.11
CA ILE A 87 -16.85 -68.46 -33.28
C ILE A 87 -18.12 -67.63 -33.09
N ASP A 88 -19.27 -68.22 -33.40
CA ASP A 88 -20.56 -67.59 -33.13
C ASP A 88 -20.73 -67.43 -31.62
N ARG A 89 -21.34 -66.32 -31.20
CA ARG A 89 -21.53 -66.02 -29.78
C ARG A 89 -22.66 -66.84 -29.17
N ASP A 90 -23.45 -67.51 -30.00
CA ASP A 90 -24.53 -68.43 -29.62
C ASP A 90 -24.08 -69.90 -29.65
N ALA A 91 -22.81 -70.17 -29.96
CA ALA A 91 -22.30 -71.54 -30.01
C ALA A 91 -21.94 -72.05 -28.59
N PRO A 92 -22.05 -73.36 -28.31
CA PRO A 92 -22.34 -74.44 -29.26
C PRO A 92 -23.82 -74.83 -29.42
N ASP A 93 -24.72 -74.44 -28.52
CA ASP A 93 -26.09 -74.95 -28.45
C ASP A 93 -27.12 -74.17 -29.30
N PHE A 94 -26.79 -72.95 -29.73
CA PHE A 94 -27.61 -72.09 -30.60
C PHE A 94 -29.03 -71.85 -30.05
N ASP A 95 -29.14 -71.65 -28.74
CA ASP A 95 -30.41 -71.48 -28.04
C ASP A 95 -30.95 -70.04 -28.09
N GLY A 96 -30.21 -69.12 -28.71
CA GLY A 96 -30.51 -67.70 -28.81
C GLY A 96 -29.94 -66.85 -27.66
N LYS A 97 -29.22 -67.44 -26.70
CA LYS A 97 -28.48 -66.74 -25.65
C LYS A 97 -27.04 -66.47 -26.08
N LEU A 98 -26.83 -65.24 -26.53
CA LEU A 98 -25.50 -64.77 -26.92
C LEU A 98 -24.57 -64.59 -25.71
N GLY A 99 -23.30 -64.94 -25.90
CA GLY A 99 -22.21 -64.60 -24.98
C GLY A 99 -22.01 -65.61 -23.86
N GLU A 100 -22.55 -66.81 -24.00
CA GLU A 100 -22.18 -67.93 -23.13
C GLU A 100 -20.73 -68.33 -23.46
N GLY A 101 -19.93 -68.61 -22.42
CA GLY A 101 -18.52 -68.98 -22.60
C GLY A 101 -18.42 -70.26 -23.42
N VAL A 102 -17.44 -70.33 -24.31
CA VAL A 102 -17.30 -71.45 -25.27
C VAL A 102 -15.87 -71.94 -25.33
N CYS A 103 -15.70 -73.25 -25.32
CA CYS A 103 -14.42 -73.92 -25.46
C CYS A 103 -14.29 -74.53 -26.86
N VAL A 104 -13.13 -74.32 -27.49
CA VAL A 104 -12.72 -74.97 -28.73
C VAL A 104 -11.75 -76.08 -28.39
N LEU A 105 -12.17 -77.33 -28.53
CA LEU A 105 -11.37 -78.52 -28.29
C LEU A 105 -10.84 -79.04 -29.63
N VAL A 106 -9.53 -78.94 -29.87
CA VAL A 106 -8.92 -79.40 -31.11
C VAL A 106 -8.35 -80.79 -30.92
N ARG A 107 -8.84 -81.77 -31.69
CA ARG A 107 -8.38 -83.16 -31.70
C ARG A 107 -8.20 -83.64 -33.12
N ALA A 108 -7.02 -84.17 -33.47
CA ALA A 108 -6.75 -84.82 -34.75
C ALA A 108 -7.36 -84.11 -35.99
N ASN A 109 -7.14 -82.79 -36.10
CA ASN A 109 -7.56 -81.92 -37.22
C ASN A 109 -9.08 -81.61 -37.26
N VAL A 110 -9.78 -81.83 -36.16
CA VAL A 110 -11.17 -81.43 -35.96
C VAL A 110 -11.23 -80.52 -34.74
N ALA A 111 -12.00 -79.43 -34.84
CA ALA A 111 -12.36 -78.61 -33.69
C ALA A 111 -13.79 -78.94 -33.25
N TYR A 112 -14.00 -79.08 -31.95
CA TYR A 112 -15.30 -79.24 -31.31
C TYR A 112 -15.58 -77.99 -30.48
N LEU A 113 -16.74 -77.36 -30.66
CA LEU A 113 -17.21 -76.31 -29.77
C LEU A 113 -18.01 -76.95 -28.65
N SER A 114 -17.56 -76.74 -27.41
CA SER A 114 -18.06 -77.38 -26.20
C SER A 114 -18.25 -76.36 -25.07
N HIS A 115 -19.23 -76.59 -24.19
CA HIS A 115 -19.46 -75.77 -23.01
C HIS A 115 -18.78 -76.35 -21.75
N ASP A 116 -18.67 -77.67 -21.65
CA ASP A 116 -18.21 -78.39 -20.46
C ASP A 116 -16.80 -78.99 -20.59
N ARG A 117 -16.15 -78.80 -21.74
CA ARG A 117 -14.82 -79.33 -22.12
C ARG A 117 -14.80 -80.84 -22.32
N VAL A 118 -15.95 -81.46 -22.46
CA VAL A 118 -16.07 -82.87 -22.82
C VAL A 118 -16.55 -82.92 -24.26
N ILE A 119 -15.96 -83.83 -25.05
CA ILE A 119 -16.43 -84.09 -26.41
C ILE A 119 -17.57 -85.09 -26.34
N ASP A 120 -18.78 -84.63 -26.66
CA ASP A 120 -19.98 -85.46 -26.75
C ASP A 120 -20.81 -85.17 -28.01
N ASP A 121 -22.03 -85.69 -28.06
CA ASP A 121 -22.91 -85.57 -29.23
C ASP A 121 -23.59 -84.19 -29.35
N ASP A 122 -23.51 -83.35 -28.30
CA ASP A 122 -24.10 -82.01 -28.26
C ASP A 122 -23.13 -80.93 -28.78
N ASP A 123 -21.87 -81.30 -29.02
CA ASP A 123 -20.82 -80.42 -29.53
C ASP A 123 -20.93 -80.12 -31.04
N VAL A 124 -20.60 -78.88 -31.40
CA VAL A 124 -20.54 -78.46 -32.81
C VAL A 124 -19.19 -78.82 -33.41
N LYS A 125 -19.21 -79.74 -34.36
CA LYS A 125 -18.02 -80.16 -35.10
C LYS A 125 -17.67 -79.18 -36.22
N ILE A 126 -16.46 -78.63 -36.17
CA ILE A 126 -15.85 -77.81 -37.21
C ILE A 126 -14.71 -78.60 -37.86
N ASN A 127 -14.90 -78.94 -39.13
CA ASN A 127 -13.82 -79.50 -39.94
C ASN A 127 -12.80 -78.41 -40.28
N LEU A 128 -11.56 -78.58 -39.83
CA LEU A 128 -10.49 -77.62 -40.07
C LEU A 128 -9.86 -77.89 -41.45
N SER A 129 -10.29 -77.14 -42.46
CA SER A 129 -9.65 -77.17 -43.78
C SER A 129 -8.32 -76.39 -43.77
N PRO A 130 -7.24 -76.91 -44.37
CA PRO A 130 -5.97 -76.20 -44.48
C PRO A 130 -6.10 -74.97 -45.41
N VAL A 131 -5.42 -73.87 -45.05
CA VAL A 131 -5.55 -72.57 -45.75
C VAL A 131 -4.36 -72.21 -46.64
N CYS A 132 -3.16 -72.77 -46.39
CA CYS A 132 -2.00 -72.65 -47.28
C CYS A 132 -1.63 -74.02 -47.84
N LEU A 133 -1.59 -74.16 -49.17
CA LEU A 133 -1.16 -75.39 -49.84
C LEU A 133 -0.10 -75.09 -50.90
N GLU A 134 1.17 -75.14 -50.50
CA GLU A 134 2.25 -75.66 -51.36
C GLU A 134 3.25 -76.43 -50.47
N ASN A 135 3.48 -77.71 -50.79
CA ASN A 135 4.43 -78.63 -50.15
C ASN A 135 4.14 -79.14 -48.73
N GLY A 136 2.87 -79.47 -48.44
CA GLY A 136 2.55 -80.53 -47.47
C GLY A 136 2.64 -80.21 -45.97
N GLY A 137 2.60 -78.93 -45.56
CA GLY A 137 2.34 -78.55 -44.17
C GLY A 137 0.85 -78.27 -43.95
N PHE A 138 0.24 -78.89 -42.93
CA PHE A 138 -1.10 -78.53 -42.47
C PHE A 138 -1.00 -77.25 -41.62
N HIS A 139 -1.78 -76.23 -41.96
CA HIS A 139 -1.85 -74.98 -41.20
C HIS A 139 -3.29 -74.75 -40.74
N TYR A 140 -3.51 -74.64 -39.42
CA TYR A 140 -4.83 -74.32 -38.87
C TYR A 140 -5.05 -72.82 -38.76
N ARG A 141 -6.33 -72.46 -38.83
CA ARG A 141 -6.81 -71.10 -38.66
C ARG A 141 -6.62 -70.67 -37.21
N ALA A 142 -6.47 -69.36 -37.01
CA ALA A 142 -6.74 -68.76 -35.71
C ALA A 142 -8.25 -68.89 -35.39
N PHE A 143 -8.62 -68.94 -34.11
CA PHE A 143 -9.99 -68.83 -33.65
C PHE A 143 -10.22 -67.43 -33.11
N MET A 144 -11.33 -66.81 -33.48
CA MET A 144 -11.69 -65.46 -33.03
C MET A 144 -13.04 -65.47 -32.33
N TYR A 145 -13.08 -64.90 -31.13
CA TYR A 145 -14.30 -64.74 -30.34
C TYR A 145 -14.39 -63.30 -29.81
N THR A 146 -15.60 -62.74 -29.78
CA THR A 146 -15.83 -61.40 -29.23
C THR A 146 -16.67 -61.48 -27.97
N GLN A 147 -16.08 -61.11 -26.85
CA GLN A 147 -16.76 -60.91 -25.57
C GLN A 147 -17.33 -59.49 -25.51
N VAL A 148 -18.56 -59.34 -25.03
CA VAL A 148 -19.17 -58.03 -24.75
C VAL A 148 -19.20 -57.80 -23.25
N ILE A 149 -18.58 -56.69 -22.83
CA ILE A 149 -18.59 -56.23 -21.45
C ILE A 149 -19.51 -55.02 -21.37
N LYS A 150 -20.57 -55.10 -20.58
CA LYS A 150 -21.51 -53.98 -20.36
C LYS A 150 -21.27 -53.36 -18.99
N VAL A 151 -21.21 -52.03 -18.95
CA VAL A 151 -21.06 -51.27 -17.70
C VAL A 151 -22.28 -50.39 -17.50
N TYR A 152 -22.84 -50.42 -16.30
CA TYR A 152 -23.99 -49.62 -15.86
C TYR A 152 -23.58 -48.63 -14.76
N ASP A 153 -24.24 -47.49 -14.76
CA ASP A 153 -24.10 -46.44 -13.74
C ASP A 153 -25.44 -45.74 -13.56
N ASP A 154 -25.99 -45.81 -12.36
CA ASP A 154 -27.23 -45.17 -11.93
C ASP A 154 -27.01 -44.06 -10.88
N VAL A 155 -25.75 -43.79 -10.53
CA VAL A 155 -25.39 -42.79 -9.53
C VAL A 155 -25.29 -41.43 -10.20
N ARG A 156 -25.84 -40.40 -9.54
CA ARG A 156 -25.80 -39.04 -10.08
C ARG A 156 -24.48 -38.37 -9.68
N PRO A 157 -23.88 -37.57 -10.59
CA PRO A 157 -22.72 -36.77 -10.25
C PRO A 157 -23.05 -35.71 -9.19
N VAL A 158 -22.07 -35.41 -8.32
CA VAL A 158 -22.20 -34.43 -7.22
C VAL A 158 -21.35 -33.20 -7.49
N VAL A 159 -21.94 -32.02 -7.32
CA VAL A 159 -21.25 -30.73 -7.42
C VAL A 159 -20.78 -30.29 -6.04
N THR A 160 -19.48 -30.04 -5.89
CA THR A 160 -18.85 -29.48 -4.70
C THR A 160 -18.42 -28.05 -4.98
N VAL A 161 -18.88 -27.12 -4.14
CA VAL A 161 -18.71 -25.68 -4.31
C VAL A 161 -17.81 -25.15 -3.20
N PRO A 162 -16.72 -24.44 -3.52
CA PRO A 162 -15.91 -23.77 -2.50
C PRO A 162 -16.64 -22.53 -1.94
N SER A 163 -16.27 -22.08 -0.73
CA SER A 163 -16.76 -20.80 -0.21
C SER A 163 -16.30 -19.66 -1.13
N LEU A 164 -17.24 -18.90 -1.69
CA LEU A 164 -16.90 -17.79 -2.58
C LEU A 164 -16.65 -16.50 -1.80
N PRO A 165 -15.64 -15.70 -2.21
CA PRO A 165 -15.45 -14.35 -1.70
C PRO A 165 -16.55 -13.41 -2.22
N LYS A 166 -16.64 -12.22 -1.63
CA LYS A 166 -17.45 -11.12 -2.18
C LYS A 166 -16.73 -10.53 -3.38
N PHE A 167 -17.49 -10.21 -4.44
CA PHE A 167 -16.95 -9.64 -5.66
C PHE A 167 -17.19 -8.13 -5.69
N GLN A 168 -16.21 -7.40 -6.22
CA GLN A 168 -16.24 -5.94 -6.27
C GLN A 168 -16.84 -5.44 -7.58
N THR A 169 -17.54 -4.30 -7.52
CA THR A 169 -17.98 -3.55 -8.70
C THR A 169 -16.86 -2.69 -9.27
N ASP A 170 -16.94 -2.43 -10.57
CA ASP A 170 -16.13 -1.42 -11.24
C ASP A 170 -16.57 0.00 -10.88
N LEU A 171 -15.59 0.88 -10.69
CA LEU A 171 -15.72 2.27 -10.24
C LEU A 171 -16.60 3.15 -11.15
N TYR A 172 -16.69 2.84 -12.44
CA TYR A 172 -17.35 3.70 -13.41
C TYR A 172 -18.67 3.14 -13.92
N THR A 173 -18.88 1.83 -13.78
CA THR A 173 -20.02 1.14 -14.39
C THR A 173 -20.97 0.48 -13.40
N CYS A 174 -20.60 0.40 -12.12
CA CYS A 174 -21.38 -0.28 -11.07
C CYS A 174 -21.69 -1.74 -11.38
N LYS A 175 -20.81 -2.36 -12.16
CA LYS A 175 -20.91 -3.74 -12.60
C LYS A 175 -19.69 -4.51 -12.14
N GLY A 176 -19.91 -5.70 -11.60
CA GLY A 176 -18.86 -6.63 -11.22
C GLY A 176 -18.59 -7.66 -12.33
N ALA A 177 -17.37 -8.17 -12.32
CA ALA A 177 -17.01 -9.39 -13.04
C ALA A 177 -16.62 -10.46 -12.02
N ILE A 178 -17.06 -11.69 -12.23
CA ILE A 178 -16.78 -12.81 -11.33
C ILE A 178 -16.15 -13.96 -12.09
N GLU A 179 -15.33 -14.72 -11.37
CA GLU A 179 -14.76 -15.98 -11.82
C GLU A 179 -15.01 -17.02 -10.73
N VAL A 180 -15.89 -17.97 -11.03
CA VAL A 180 -16.30 -19.03 -10.11
C VAL A 180 -15.75 -20.36 -10.61
N THR A 181 -14.96 -21.02 -9.78
CA THR A 181 -14.46 -22.37 -10.06
C THR A 181 -15.10 -23.35 -9.09
N PHE A 182 -15.74 -24.40 -9.62
CA PHE A 182 -16.35 -25.47 -8.82
C PHE A 182 -15.85 -26.83 -9.30
N ARG A 183 -15.95 -27.83 -8.43
CA ARG A 183 -15.62 -29.21 -8.75
C ARG A 183 -16.90 -30.02 -8.86
N ALA A 184 -17.00 -30.87 -9.86
CA ALA A 184 -17.98 -31.93 -9.93
C ALA A 184 -17.25 -33.25 -10.04
N SER A 185 -17.68 -34.20 -9.23
CA SER A 185 -17.12 -35.54 -9.20
C SER A 185 -18.24 -36.54 -9.21
N ASP A 186 -17.98 -37.66 -9.82
CA ASP A 186 -18.86 -38.81 -9.83
C ASP A 186 -18.11 -40.02 -9.26
N ASN A 187 -18.83 -41.04 -8.79
CA ASN A 187 -18.24 -42.23 -8.17
C ASN A 187 -17.40 -43.06 -9.17
N CYS A 188 -17.47 -42.69 -10.44
CA CYS A 188 -17.18 -43.49 -11.62
C CYS A 188 -15.96 -42.95 -12.37
N THR A 189 -15.93 -41.63 -12.60
CA THR A 189 -14.81 -40.91 -13.21
C THR A 189 -14.83 -39.43 -12.80
N ASP A 190 -13.69 -38.75 -12.84
CA ASP A 190 -13.64 -37.27 -12.85
C ASP A 190 -14.00 -36.69 -14.24
N GLN A 191 -14.44 -37.52 -15.20
CA GLN A 191 -14.79 -37.11 -16.56
C GLN A 191 -16.29 -36.81 -16.66
N VAL A 192 -16.72 -35.73 -16.02
CA VAL A 192 -18.07 -35.18 -16.14
C VAL A 192 -18.11 -34.10 -17.23
N SER A 193 -19.27 -33.90 -17.85
CA SER A 193 -19.51 -32.84 -18.84
C SER A 193 -20.54 -31.85 -18.33
N LEU A 194 -20.31 -30.55 -18.54
CA LEU A 194 -21.25 -29.51 -18.15
C LEU A 194 -22.34 -29.40 -19.22
N GLU A 195 -23.60 -29.63 -18.85
CA GLU A 195 -24.69 -29.68 -19.84
C GLU A 195 -25.07 -28.28 -20.32
N VAL A 196 -25.46 -27.40 -19.40
CA VAL A 196 -25.56 -25.94 -19.61
C VAL A 196 -25.56 -25.31 -18.21
N PRO A 197 -24.60 -24.44 -17.85
CA PRO A 197 -24.75 -23.64 -16.64
C PRO A 197 -25.75 -22.51 -16.90
N SER A 198 -26.61 -22.25 -15.93
CA SER A 198 -27.62 -21.20 -15.99
C SER A 198 -27.38 -20.18 -14.88
N ILE A 199 -27.41 -18.89 -15.22
CA ILE A 199 -27.19 -17.80 -14.26
C ILE A 199 -28.55 -17.27 -13.83
N MET A 200 -28.78 -17.12 -12.52
CA MET A 200 -29.96 -16.46 -11.98
C MET A 200 -29.58 -15.11 -11.35
N ILE A 201 -30.23 -14.04 -11.80
CA ILE A 201 -30.03 -12.67 -11.29
C ILE A 201 -31.25 -12.27 -10.48
N ALA A 202 -31.47 -12.96 -9.35
CA ALA A 202 -32.36 -12.54 -8.26
C ALA A 202 -32.27 -13.52 -7.08
N PRO A 203 -32.24 -13.04 -5.83
CA PRO A 203 -32.39 -13.93 -4.68
C PRO A 203 -33.83 -14.48 -4.62
N PHE A 204 -33.98 -15.77 -4.27
CA PHE A 204 -35.26 -16.45 -3.98
C PHE A 204 -36.22 -16.76 -5.15
N GLN A 205 -35.73 -16.98 -6.38
CA GLN A 205 -36.58 -17.51 -7.46
C GLN A 205 -36.62 -19.05 -7.54
N THR A 206 -37.61 -19.52 -8.31
CA THR A 206 -38.12 -20.89 -8.41
C THR A 206 -37.05 -21.92 -8.81
N TYR A 207 -37.24 -23.19 -8.42
CA TYR A 207 -36.38 -24.32 -8.82
C TYR A 207 -36.71 -24.89 -10.21
N SER A 208 -37.72 -24.39 -10.92
CA SER A 208 -38.12 -24.95 -12.22
C SER A 208 -37.31 -24.33 -13.35
N GLN A 209 -36.67 -25.18 -14.16
CA GLN A 209 -35.81 -24.78 -15.27
C GLN A 209 -36.50 -23.84 -16.29
N GLY A 210 -37.82 -24.00 -16.48
CA GLY A 210 -38.65 -23.15 -17.36
C GLY A 210 -39.22 -21.87 -16.71
N GLY A 211 -39.12 -21.74 -15.38
CA GLY A 211 -39.49 -20.51 -14.65
C GLY A 211 -38.31 -19.55 -14.48
N MET A 212 -37.10 -19.98 -14.83
CA MET A 212 -35.87 -19.19 -14.73
C MET A 212 -35.86 -18.16 -15.88
N ARG A 213 -36.18 -16.90 -15.58
CA ARG A 213 -36.01 -15.82 -16.55
C ARG A 213 -34.66 -15.16 -16.32
N MET A 214 -33.71 -15.41 -17.22
CA MET A 214 -32.64 -14.42 -17.47
C MET A 214 -33.33 -13.08 -17.76
N PRO A 215 -32.94 -11.96 -17.12
CA PRO A 215 -33.49 -10.66 -17.48
C PRO A 215 -33.27 -10.44 -18.98
N ALA A 216 -34.32 -10.13 -19.73
CA ALA A 216 -34.31 -10.04 -21.20
C ALA A 216 -33.33 -8.97 -21.75
N ASN A 217 -32.73 -8.16 -20.87
CA ASN A 217 -31.77 -7.10 -21.19
C ASN A 217 -30.38 -7.35 -20.57
N PHE A 218 -30.06 -8.60 -20.21
CA PHE A 218 -28.78 -8.93 -19.59
C PHE A 218 -27.71 -9.23 -20.65
N ASP A 219 -26.94 -8.22 -21.03
CA ASP A 219 -25.79 -8.30 -21.95
C ASP A 219 -24.56 -8.91 -21.25
N SER A 220 -24.76 -10.03 -20.55
CA SER A 220 -23.66 -10.78 -19.94
C SER A 220 -23.03 -11.66 -20.99
N LYS A 221 -21.82 -11.30 -21.40
CA LYS A 221 -20.89 -12.28 -21.96
C LYS A 221 -20.42 -13.15 -20.81
N TRP A 222 -20.97 -14.35 -20.74
CA TRP A 222 -20.45 -15.37 -19.85
C TRP A 222 -19.74 -16.43 -20.68
N THR A 223 -18.67 -16.96 -20.13
CA THR A 223 -17.89 -18.03 -20.73
C THR A 223 -17.66 -19.08 -19.68
N TRP A 224 -17.50 -20.32 -20.12
CA TRP A 224 -17.12 -21.41 -19.25
C TRP A 224 -15.97 -22.18 -19.88
N LYS A 225 -15.17 -22.80 -19.01
CA LYS A 225 -14.03 -23.62 -19.40
C LYS A 225 -14.04 -24.89 -18.57
N ASP A 226 -13.94 -26.02 -19.27
CA ASP A 226 -13.58 -27.30 -18.67
C ASP A 226 -12.06 -27.29 -18.43
N ASN A 227 -11.65 -27.31 -17.17
CA ASN A 227 -10.24 -27.34 -16.78
C ASN A 227 -9.69 -28.77 -16.68
N LYS A 228 -10.50 -29.78 -17.02
CA LYS A 228 -10.24 -31.21 -16.83
C LYS A 228 -10.24 -31.60 -15.35
N ASN A 229 -10.22 -32.91 -15.06
CA ASN A 229 -10.30 -33.49 -13.71
C ASN A 229 -11.56 -33.05 -12.91
N GLY A 230 -12.70 -32.91 -13.60
CA GLY A 230 -13.97 -32.55 -12.96
C GLY A 230 -14.03 -31.11 -12.45
N THR A 231 -13.17 -30.21 -12.93
CA THR A 231 -13.19 -28.79 -12.51
C THR A 231 -13.65 -27.87 -13.63
N PHE A 232 -14.57 -26.96 -13.29
CA PHE A 232 -15.16 -26.03 -14.24
C PHE A 232 -15.00 -24.61 -13.74
N THR A 233 -14.58 -23.71 -14.63
CA THR A 233 -14.52 -22.28 -14.36
C THR A 233 -15.55 -21.55 -15.19
N ILE A 234 -16.36 -20.72 -14.55
CA ILE A 234 -17.35 -19.85 -15.17
C ILE A 234 -16.93 -18.40 -14.92
N LYS A 235 -16.80 -17.62 -16.01
CA LYS A 235 -16.54 -16.19 -15.97
C LYS A 235 -17.78 -15.44 -16.42
N ILE A 236 -18.24 -14.48 -15.62
CA ILE A 236 -19.40 -13.65 -15.92
C ILE A 236 -18.99 -12.19 -15.77
N ALA A 237 -19.24 -11.40 -16.81
CA ALA A 237 -19.02 -9.96 -16.78
C ALA A 237 -20.36 -9.21 -16.72
N ASN A 238 -20.30 -7.92 -16.36
CA ASN A 238 -21.43 -6.99 -16.36
C ASN A 238 -22.54 -7.31 -15.33
N LEU A 239 -22.21 -7.91 -14.19
CA LEU A 239 -23.18 -8.21 -13.13
C LEU A 239 -23.51 -6.95 -12.31
N PRO A 240 -24.79 -6.59 -12.12
CA PRO A 240 -25.16 -5.46 -11.26
C PRO A 240 -24.89 -5.79 -9.79
N GLU A 241 -24.79 -4.75 -8.96
CA GLU A 241 -24.71 -4.91 -7.51
C GLU A 241 -25.91 -5.69 -6.96
N GLY A 242 -25.64 -6.59 -6.00
CA GLY A 242 -26.65 -7.39 -5.32
C GLY A 242 -26.23 -8.83 -5.04
N LYS A 243 -27.19 -9.59 -4.52
CA LYS A 243 -27.06 -11.03 -4.29
C LYS A 243 -27.54 -11.80 -5.50
N HIS A 244 -26.77 -12.79 -5.91
CA HIS A 244 -26.98 -13.57 -7.13
C HIS A 244 -26.79 -15.06 -6.86
N ASP A 245 -27.45 -15.90 -7.64
CA ASP A 245 -27.34 -17.36 -7.57
C ASP A 245 -26.86 -17.90 -8.93
N LEU A 246 -25.75 -18.64 -8.95
CA LEU A 246 -25.33 -19.41 -10.12
C LEU A 246 -25.87 -20.85 -9.98
N ILE A 247 -26.63 -21.33 -10.95
CA ILE A 247 -27.17 -22.70 -10.96
C ILE A 247 -26.42 -23.54 -11.98
N VAL A 248 -25.83 -24.63 -11.50
CA VAL A 248 -25.08 -25.57 -12.32
C VAL A 248 -25.69 -26.96 -12.25
N SER A 249 -25.72 -27.63 -13.40
CA SER A 249 -26.05 -29.04 -13.54
C SER A 249 -25.00 -29.70 -14.43
N VAL A 250 -24.47 -30.83 -13.97
CA VAL A 250 -23.45 -31.61 -14.67
C VAL A 250 -24.03 -32.96 -15.08
N ARG A 251 -23.58 -33.45 -16.23
CA ARG A 251 -23.96 -34.75 -16.79
C ARG A 251 -22.72 -35.64 -16.81
N ASP A 252 -22.84 -36.84 -16.26
CA ASP A 252 -21.77 -37.83 -16.33
C ASP A 252 -21.63 -38.44 -17.75
N LEU A 253 -20.76 -39.44 -17.91
CA LEU A 253 -20.57 -40.15 -19.17
C LEU A 253 -21.72 -41.09 -19.54
N CYS A 254 -22.56 -41.44 -18.57
CA CYS A 254 -23.65 -42.41 -18.66
C CYS A 254 -25.01 -41.76 -18.88
N GLY A 255 -25.05 -40.42 -18.82
CA GLY A 255 -26.23 -39.61 -19.04
C GLY A 255 -26.98 -39.23 -17.77
N ASN A 256 -26.53 -39.60 -16.56
CA ASN A 256 -27.20 -39.15 -15.34
C ASN A 256 -26.91 -37.66 -15.10
N LEU A 257 -27.97 -36.94 -14.70
CA LEU A 257 -27.92 -35.50 -14.46
C LEU A 257 -27.87 -35.22 -12.95
N SER A 258 -26.94 -34.36 -12.53
CA SER A 258 -26.87 -33.90 -11.15
C SER A 258 -28.14 -33.13 -10.76
N LEU A 259 -28.42 -33.05 -9.46
CA LEU A 259 -29.39 -32.08 -8.96
C LEU A 259 -28.90 -30.64 -9.27
N PRO A 260 -29.80 -29.69 -9.60
CA PRO A 260 -29.42 -28.29 -9.78
C PRO A 260 -28.80 -27.74 -8.48
N THR A 261 -27.52 -27.38 -8.52
CA THR A 261 -26.79 -26.88 -7.34
C THR A 261 -26.70 -25.36 -7.40
N ARG A 262 -27.10 -24.71 -6.30
CA ARG A 262 -27.06 -23.24 -6.15
C ARG A 262 -25.72 -22.81 -5.56
N ILE A 263 -25.09 -21.85 -6.23
CA ILE A 263 -23.85 -21.21 -5.81
C ILE A 263 -24.17 -19.74 -5.52
N PRO A 264 -24.43 -19.36 -4.26
CA PRO A 264 -24.75 -17.98 -3.90
C PRO A 264 -23.48 -17.12 -3.88
N PHE A 265 -23.56 -15.92 -4.45
CA PHE A 265 -22.50 -14.92 -4.38
C PHE A 265 -23.06 -13.50 -4.27
N GLU A 266 -22.23 -12.58 -3.80
CA GLU A 266 -22.59 -11.17 -3.63
C GLU A 266 -21.62 -10.30 -4.42
N VAL A 267 -22.17 -9.44 -5.27
CA VAL A 267 -21.47 -8.32 -5.91
C VAL A 267 -21.80 -7.09 -5.08
N ARG A 268 -20.80 -6.45 -4.47
CA ARG A 268 -20.97 -5.27 -3.61
C ARG A 268 -19.95 -4.21 -3.96
N ASP A 269 -20.33 -2.97 -3.76
CA ASP A 269 -19.40 -1.86 -3.84
C ASP A 269 -18.41 -1.82 -2.66
N CYS A 270 -17.13 -1.73 -3.00
CA CYS A 270 -16.02 -1.57 -2.06
C CYS A 270 -15.16 -0.36 -2.42
N SER A 271 -15.60 0.42 -3.40
CA SER A 271 -14.88 1.57 -3.89
C SER A 271 -15.27 2.81 -3.09
N ALA A 272 -14.26 3.61 -2.77
CA ALA A 272 -14.45 4.86 -2.05
C ALA A 272 -14.61 6.02 -3.03
N PRO A 273 -15.63 6.89 -2.88
CA PRO A 273 -15.75 8.09 -3.68
C PRO A 273 -14.63 9.08 -3.34
N ALA A 274 -13.84 9.49 -4.33
CA ALA A 274 -12.79 10.49 -4.17
C ALA A 274 -13.34 11.90 -4.46
N PRO A 275 -13.40 12.81 -3.45
CA PRO A 275 -13.80 14.20 -3.68
C PRO A 275 -12.71 15.03 -4.35
N THR A 276 -13.12 16.06 -5.09
CA THR A 276 -12.21 17.11 -5.56
C THR A 276 -12.34 18.32 -4.64
N CYS A 277 -11.25 18.65 -3.93
CA CYS A 277 -11.17 19.80 -3.04
C CYS A 277 -10.82 21.10 -3.78
N LYS A 278 -11.35 22.23 -3.31
CA LYS A 278 -10.80 23.56 -3.63
C LYS A 278 -9.44 23.74 -2.97
N GLN A 279 -8.56 24.49 -3.63
CA GLN A 279 -7.22 24.79 -3.14
C GLN A 279 -7.26 25.94 -2.14
N GLY A 280 -7.44 25.61 -0.87
CA GLY A 280 -7.45 26.56 0.24
C GLY A 280 -8.67 27.47 0.29
N LEU A 281 -9.09 27.85 1.50
CA LEU A 281 -10.03 28.96 1.72
C LEU A 281 -9.46 29.94 2.75
N ALA A 282 -9.94 31.18 2.73
CA ALA A 282 -9.69 32.16 3.77
C ALA A 282 -11.01 32.51 4.45
N MET A 283 -11.01 32.57 5.78
CA MET A 283 -12.16 33.00 6.55
C MET A 283 -11.75 34.12 7.52
N ALA A 284 -12.65 35.06 7.76
CA ALA A 284 -12.49 36.05 8.81
C ALA A 284 -13.31 35.65 10.03
N LEU A 285 -12.74 35.72 11.23
CA LEU A 285 -13.48 35.52 12.47
C LEU A 285 -14.50 36.65 12.69
N MET A 286 -15.63 36.33 13.30
CA MET A 286 -16.69 37.28 13.63
C MET A 286 -16.86 37.34 15.15
N SER A 287 -17.20 38.52 15.69
CA SER A 287 -17.40 38.66 17.14
C SER A 287 -18.52 37.75 17.63
N ASP A 288 -18.27 37.07 18.74
CA ASP A 288 -19.24 36.22 19.45
C ASP A 288 -20.16 37.00 20.42
N GLY A 289 -19.94 38.32 20.55
CA GLY A 289 -20.65 39.18 21.49
C GLY A 289 -20.22 39.06 22.96
N GLN A 290 -19.21 38.24 23.26
CA GLN A 290 -18.67 37.99 24.60
C GLN A 290 -17.19 38.36 24.74
N GLY A 291 -16.64 39.08 23.75
CA GLY A 291 -15.24 39.50 23.73
C GLY A 291 -14.31 38.51 23.03
N GLY A 292 -14.85 37.46 22.42
CA GLY A 292 -14.14 36.54 21.53
C GLY A 292 -14.56 36.70 20.07
N ALA A 293 -13.98 35.86 19.22
CA ALA A 293 -14.36 35.75 17.82
C ALA A 293 -14.44 34.28 17.41
N ILE A 294 -15.46 33.95 16.64
CA ILE A 294 -15.77 32.59 16.20
C ILE A 294 -16.25 32.60 14.76
N ASN A 295 -15.94 31.55 13.99
CA ASN A 295 -16.57 31.31 12.70
C ASN A 295 -16.61 29.81 12.39
N THR A 296 -17.60 29.39 11.59
CA THR A 296 -17.84 27.99 11.24
C THR A 296 -17.80 27.83 9.72
N ILE A 297 -17.03 26.84 9.25
CA ILE A 297 -16.99 26.44 7.84
C ILE A 297 -17.70 25.12 7.65
N TRP A 298 -18.29 24.92 6.48
CA TRP A 298 -18.97 23.68 6.13
C TRP A 298 -18.15 22.88 5.14
N ALA A 299 -18.28 21.55 5.18
CA ALA A 299 -17.65 20.65 4.21
C ALA A 299 -18.01 21.04 2.76
N SER A 300 -19.23 21.53 2.54
CA SER A 300 -19.71 22.00 1.23
C SER A 300 -18.90 23.14 0.63
N ASP A 301 -18.27 23.97 1.46
CA ASP A 301 -17.51 25.14 0.99
C ASP A 301 -16.26 24.72 0.22
N PHE A 302 -15.70 23.55 0.56
CA PHE A 302 -14.49 23.00 -0.03
C PHE A 302 -14.71 22.11 -1.26
N ILE A 303 -15.97 21.82 -1.63
CA ILE A 303 -16.28 21.00 -2.80
C ILE A 303 -15.96 21.79 -4.08
N ALA A 304 -14.98 21.34 -4.87
CA ALA A 304 -14.67 21.93 -6.17
C ALA A 304 -15.53 21.34 -7.30
N SER A 305 -15.83 20.04 -7.24
CA SER A 305 -16.71 19.35 -8.17
C SER A 305 -17.53 18.27 -7.47
N ALA A 306 -18.71 17.96 -8.00
CA ALA A 306 -19.51 16.85 -7.49
C ALA A 306 -18.75 15.51 -7.61
N ALA A 307 -18.75 14.72 -6.54
CA ALA A 307 -18.31 13.34 -6.57
C ALA A 307 -19.48 12.41 -6.92
N TYR A 308 -19.19 11.31 -7.60
CA TYR A 308 -20.18 10.33 -8.05
C TYR A 308 -19.70 8.92 -7.72
N ASP A 309 -20.65 8.04 -7.40
CA ASP A 309 -20.41 6.69 -6.96
C ASP A 309 -21.65 5.80 -7.21
N CYS A 310 -21.48 4.49 -7.24
CA CYS A 310 -22.59 3.54 -7.41
C CYS A 310 -23.62 3.64 -6.28
N ASN A 311 -23.13 3.93 -5.08
CA ASN A 311 -23.91 4.03 -3.85
C ASN A 311 -24.09 5.48 -3.36
N GLY A 312 -24.06 6.45 -4.28
CA GLY A 312 -24.41 7.84 -3.98
C GLY A 312 -25.88 8.01 -3.54
N GLN A 313 -26.12 9.01 -2.70
CA GLN A 313 -27.42 9.28 -2.08
C GLN A 313 -28.25 10.30 -2.88
N GLY A 314 -27.63 10.98 -3.84
CA GLY A 314 -28.28 12.00 -4.66
C GLY A 314 -29.18 11.40 -5.76
N PRO A 315 -30.23 12.14 -6.18
CA PRO A 315 -31.10 11.72 -7.28
C PRO A 315 -30.47 11.92 -8.66
N GLU A 316 -29.43 12.75 -8.75
CA GLU A 316 -28.71 13.04 -9.99
C GLU A 316 -27.70 11.93 -10.32
N THR A 317 -27.54 11.65 -11.61
CA THR A 317 -26.53 10.71 -12.11
C THR A 317 -25.59 11.39 -13.11
N ASP A 318 -24.35 10.91 -13.18
CA ASP A 318 -23.40 11.33 -14.21
C ASP A 318 -23.70 10.67 -15.57
N LYS A 319 -22.83 10.90 -16.56
CA LYS A 319 -22.96 10.31 -17.91
C LYS A 319 -22.88 8.77 -17.91
N ASN A 320 -22.28 8.18 -16.88
CA ASN A 320 -22.10 6.75 -16.72
C ASN A 320 -23.18 6.11 -15.84
N GLY A 321 -24.11 6.90 -15.30
CA GLY A 321 -25.19 6.43 -14.41
C GLY A 321 -24.80 6.33 -12.93
N LEU A 322 -23.62 6.83 -12.55
CA LEU A 322 -23.17 6.91 -11.16
C LEU A 322 -23.99 7.95 -10.40
N LYS A 323 -24.42 7.65 -9.19
CA LYS A 323 -25.21 8.57 -8.35
C LYS A 323 -24.32 9.61 -7.69
N LYS A 324 -24.84 10.82 -7.57
CA LYS A 324 -24.13 11.92 -6.90
C LYS A 324 -23.98 11.65 -5.40
N ILE A 325 -22.79 11.89 -4.86
CA ILE A 325 -22.56 11.90 -3.40
C ILE A 325 -23.09 13.20 -2.81
N THR A 326 -23.87 13.10 -1.73
CA THR A 326 -24.36 14.27 -0.97
C THR A 326 -23.85 14.29 0.47
N LEU A 327 -23.31 13.18 0.96
CA LEU A 327 -22.77 13.08 2.32
C LEU A 327 -21.28 13.41 2.33
N TYR A 328 -20.94 14.58 2.87
CA TYR A 328 -19.56 15.03 3.06
C TYR A 328 -19.30 15.32 4.53
N SER A 329 -18.08 15.01 4.98
CA SER A 329 -17.62 15.40 6.31
C SER A 329 -16.28 16.13 6.23
N ILE A 330 -15.97 16.86 7.29
CA ILE A 330 -14.77 17.67 7.42
C ILE A 330 -14.16 17.45 8.80
N ASN A 331 -12.85 17.28 8.87
CA ASN A 331 -12.08 17.11 10.10
C ASN A 331 -10.68 17.71 9.97
N ARG A 332 -9.99 17.92 11.09
CA ARG A 332 -8.58 18.31 11.05
C ARG A 332 -7.72 17.11 10.64
N VAL A 333 -6.58 17.36 10.00
CA VAL A 333 -5.65 16.30 9.61
C VAL A 333 -5.21 15.50 10.85
N GLY A 334 -5.34 14.18 10.79
CA GLY A 334 -4.98 13.26 11.89
C GLY A 334 -6.12 12.92 12.86
N GLU A 335 -7.29 13.56 12.74
CA GLU A 335 -8.49 13.17 13.48
C GLU A 335 -9.19 11.97 12.82
N THR A 336 -9.93 11.18 13.61
CA THR A 336 -10.75 10.10 13.03
C THR A 336 -11.98 10.68 12.32
N PRO A 337 -12.16 10.42 11.01
CA PRO A 337 -13.25 11.01 10.26
C PRO A 337 -14.60 10.43 10.68
N LYS A 338 -15.61 11.29 10.76
CA LYS A 338 -16.99 10.90 11.11
C LYS A 338 -17.94 11.47 10.06
N SER A 339 -18.76 10.61 9.45
CA SER A 339 -19.74 11.03 8.44
C SER A 339 -20.76 12.06 8.94
N SER A 340 -20.94 12.20 10.26
CA SER A 340 -21.81 13.20 10.87
C SER A 340 -21.19 14.59 11.02
N SER A 341 -19.87 14.73 10.88
CA SER A 341 -19.14 15.98 11.11
C SER A 341 -19.13 16.85 9.84
N SER A 342 -20.20 17.61 9.61
CA SER A 342 -20.37 18.44 8.39
C SER A 342 -19.76 19.84 8.48
N SER A 343 -19.28 20.25 9.65
CA SER A 343 -18.69 21.57 9.88
C SER A 343 -17.53 21.53 10.87
N LEU A 344 -16.66 22.53 10.77
CA LEU A 344 -15.61 22.85 11.73
C LEU A 344 -15.76 24.29 12.19
N THR A 345 -15.55 24.52 13.48
CA THR A 345 -15.59 25.84 14.09
C THR A 345 -14.20 26.24 14.53
N PHE A 346 -13.84 27.49 14.22
CA PHE A 346 -12.57 28.13 14.53
C PHE A 346 -12.81 29.32 15.46
N ASP A 347 -11.86 29.55 16.35
CA ASP A 347 -11.91 30.63 17.32
C ASP A 347 -10.59 31.43 17.37
N CYS A 348 -10.47 32.32 18.35
CA CYS A 348 -9.30 33.19 18.51
C CYS A 348 -7.98 32.46 18.78
N THR A 349 -8.00 31.21 19.22
CA THR A 349 -6.77 30.43 19.42
C THR A 349 -6.07 30.10 18.11
N GLU A 350 -6.84 30.04 17.01
CA GLU A 350 -6.37 29.70 15.67
C GLU A 350 -6.22 30.96 14.79
N ALA A 351 -6.44 32.16 15.33
CA ALA A 351 -6.33 33.41 14.58
C ALA A 351 -4.93 33.63 14.00
N GLY A 352 -4.86 33.93 12.69
CA GLY A 352 -3.60 34.12 11.96
C GLY A 352 -2.91 32.82 11.54
N GLN A 353 -3.47 31.65 11.87
CA GLN A 353 -2.87 30.36 11.54
C GLN A 353 -3.38 29.80 10.21
N LYS A 354 -2.54 28.95 9.61
CA LYS A 354 -2.93 28.05 8.53
C LYS A 354 -3.24 26.68 9.12
N VAL A 355 -4.49 26.24 9.01
CA VAL A 355 -4.94 24.94 9.54
C VAL A 355 -5.20 23.99 8.37
N ASP A 356 -4.55 22.83 8.37
CA ASP A 356 -4.78 21.79 7.37
C ASP A 356 -5.97 20.90 7.77
N ILE A 357 -6.83 20.60 6.80
CA ILE A 357 -8.09 19.88 6.98
C ILE A 357 -8.28 18.79 5.92
N GLU A 358 -9.11 17.81 6.24
CA GLU A 358 -9.51 16.71 5.36
C GLU A 358 -11.00 16.84 5.02
N LEU A 359 -11.31 16.80 3.72
CA LEU A 359 -12.68 16.70 3.22
C LEU A 359 -12.93 15.26 2.79
N HIS A 360 -13.93 14.61 3.39
CA HIS A 360 -14.32 13.24 3.09
C HIS A 360 -15.64 13.21 2.32
N ALA A 361 -15.73 12.36 1.30
CA ALA A 361 -16.97 12.01 0.62
C ALA A 361 -17.36 10.57 1.00
N TRP A 362 -18.63 10.35 1.35
CA TRP A 362 -19.11 9.06 1.85
C TRP A 362 -20.18 8.47 0.93
N ASP A 363 -20.05 7.18 0.61
CA ASP A 363 -21.11 6.42 -0.03
C ASP A 363 -22.16 5.93 1.00
N ASN A 364 -23.23 5.29 0.54
CA ASN A 364 -24.28 4.76 1.41
C ASN A 364 -23.89 3.44 2.12
N LEU A 365 -22.75 2.85 1.77
CA LEU A 365 -22.22 1.62 2.36
C LEU A 365 -21.16 1.87 3.44
N GLY A 366 -20.74 3.13 3.60
CA GLY A 366 -19.72 3.59 4.55
C GLY A 366 -18.32 3.68 3.98
N ASN A 367 -18.11 3.40 2.69
CA ASN A 367 -16.83 3.63 2.03
C ASN A 367 -16.64 5.14 1.84
N HIS A 368 -15.42 5.62 2.05
CA HIS A 368 -15.12 7.04 1.89
C HIS A 368 -13.72 7.29 1.34
N GLY A 369 -13.61 8.31 0.50
CA GLY A 369 -12.35 8.87 0.04
C GLY A 369 -12.20 10.30 0.56
N TYR A 370 -10.98 10.83 0.53
CA TYR A 370 -10.71 12.17 1.05
C TYR A 370 -9.70 12.94 0.21
N CYS A 371 -9.73 14.26 0.36
CA CYS A 371 -8.71 15.17 -0.14
C CYS A 371 -8.29 16.13 0.96
N VAL A 372 -7.00 16.50 0.96
CA VAL A 372 -6.41 17.43 1.94
C VAL A 372 -6.40 18.84 1.36
N THR A 373 -6.80 19.81 2.17
CA THR A 373 -6.74 21.24 1.84
C THR A 373 -6.47 22.04 3.12
N TYR A 374 -6.50 23.36 3.06
CA TYR A 374 -6.20 24.20 4.22
C TYR A 374 -7.14 25.39 4.34
N ILE A 375 -7.19 25.98 5.52
CA ILE A 375 -7.89 27.22 5.79
C ILE A 375 -6.97 28.24 6.45
N LEU A 376 -7.05 29.48 5.97
CA LEU A 376 -6.39 30.63 6.57
C LEU A 376 -7.40 31.35 7.46
N VAL A 377 -7.17 31.33 8.77
CA VAL A 377 -8.04 32.00 9.75
C VAL A 377 -7.53 33.42 9.96
N GLN A 378 -8.36 34.40 9.62
CA GLN A 378 -7.99 35.82 9.65
C GLN A 378 -8.75 36.56 10.75
N ASP A 379 -8.05 37.46 11.44
CA ASP A 379 -8.65 38.45 12.33
C ASP A 379 -8.47 39.87 11.76
N ASN A 380 -9.09 40.11 10.61
CA ASN A 380 -8.96 41.38 9.88
C ASN A 380 -9.49 42.59 10.67
N ARG A 381 -10.32 42.36 11.70
CA ARG A 381 -10.95 43.41 12.52
C ARG A 381 -10.32 43.53 13.91
N ARG A 382 -9.27 42.76 14.21
CA ARG A 382 -8.59 42.71 15.52
C ARG A 382 -9.60 42.50 16.66
N ILE A 383 -10.55 41.60 16.45
CA ILE A 383 -11.62 41.27 17.41
C ILE A 383 -11.06 40.37 18.51
N CYS A 384 -10.13 39.48 18.14
CA CYS A 384 -9.56 38.57 19.11
C CYS A 384 -8.72 39.33 20.14
N PRO A 385 -8.87 39.00 21.43
CA PRO A 385 -8.04 39.58 22.46
C PRO A 385 -6.58 39.24 22.13
N VAL A 386 -5.72 40.25 22.19
CA VAL A 386 -4.27 40.01 22.15
C VAL A 386 -3.95 39.28 23.43
N LEU A 387 -3.76 37.95 23.34
CA LEU A 387 -3.35 37.16 24.49
C LEU A 387 -2.06 37.80 25.03
N PRO A 388 -2.02 38.21 26.30
CA PRO A 388 -0.87 38.87 26.85
C PRO A 388 0.27 37.85 26.89
N GLY A 389 1.35 38.20 26.19
CA GLY A 389 2.47 37.30 25.96
C GLY A 389 3.77 38.06 26.16
N ILE A 390 4.78 37.32 26.60
CA ILE A 390 6.13 37.85 26.74
C ILE A 390 6.91 37.37 25.53
N ALA A 391 7.38 38.32 24.73
CA ALA A 391 8.22 38.06 23.57
C ALA A 391 9.44 38.98 23.58
N GLY A 392 10.45 38.65 22.80
CA GLY A 392 11.62 39.50 22.67
C GLY A 392 12.68 38.84 21.82
N SER A 393 13.85 39.46 21.81
CA SER A 393 14.98 38.99 21.02
C SER A 393 16.29 39.07 21.79
N ILE A 394 17.24 38.21 21.42
CA ILE A 394 18.57 38.20 22.00
C ILE A 394 19.62 38.37 20.91
N ALA A 395 20.50 39.35 21.10
CA ALA A 395 21.61 39.64 20.20
C ALA A 395 22.87 40.01 20.99
N THR A 396 24.04 39.91 20.37
CA THR A 396 25.28 40.46 20.95
C THR A 396 25.33 41.98 20.80
N ALA A 397 26.24 42.67 21.50
CA ALA A 397 26.43 44.12 21.37
C ALA A 397 26.74 44.59 19.93
N LYS A 398 27.21 43.70 19.05
CA LYS A 398 27.43 43.98 17.62
C LYS A 398 26.20 43.73 16.74
N GLY A 399 25.08 43.29 17.31
CA GLY A 399 23.86 42.95 16.59
C GLY A 399 23.79 41.51 16.07
N THR A 400 24.75 40.64 16.41
CA THR A 400 24.68 39.22 16.00
C THR A 400 23.53 38.53 16.73
N ARG A 401 22.53 38.05 15.99
CA ARG A 401 21.35 37.36 16.55
C ARG A 401 21.73 36.00 17.14
N MET A 402 21.20 35.70 18.32
CA MET A 402 21.60 34.52 19.10
C MET A 402 20.51 33.45 19.12
N ARG A 403 20.79 32.31 18.49
CA ARG A 403 19.88 31.14 18.43
C ARG A 403 20.10 30.17 19.59
N ASN A 404 19.07 29.38 19.93
CA ASN A 404 19.11 28.27 20.88
C ASN A 404 19.48 28.68 22.32
N ILE A 405 19.23 29.93 22.70
CA ILE A 405 19.33 30.36 24.10
C ILE A 405 18.08 29.90 24.82
N ASN A 406 18.23 29.23 25.97
CA ASN A 406 17.09 28.87 26.81
C ASN A 406 16.69 30.09 27.64
N LEU A 407 15.42 30.44 27.66
CA LEU A 407 14.87 31.44 28.58
C LEU A 407 13.95 30.79 29.58
N GLU A 408 14.03 31.25 30.82
CA GLU A 408 13.17 30.86 31.94
C GLU A 408 12.32 32.05 32.34
N ALA A 409 11.00 31.95 32.20
CA ALA A 409 10.06 32.88 32.84
C ALA A 409 9.56 32.22 34.13
N ARG A 410 10.01 32.74 35.28
CA ARG A 410 9.67 32.21 36.60
C ARG A 410 8.51 32.98 37.21
N GLN A 411 7.45 32.25 37.56
CA GLN A 411 6.31 32.70 38.36
C GLN A 411 6.36 31.94 39.68
N GLU A 412 6.78 32.59 40.76
CA GLU A 412 6.99 31.96 42.07
C GLU A 412 7.78 30.62 41.98
N LEU A 413 7.08 29.48 42.09
CA LEU A 413 7.63 28.12 42.00
C LEU A 413 7.55 27.50 40.60
N VAL A 414 6.74 28.05 39.70
CA VAL A 414 6.55 27.57 38.32
C VAL A 414 7.58 28.21 37.39
N VAL A 415 8.16 27.42 36.49
CA VAL A 415 9.13 27.90 35.49
C VAL A 415 8.63 27.52 34.11
N HIS A 416 8.31 28.52 33.31
CA HIS A 416 8.03 28.38 31.89
C HIS A 416 9.33 28.51 31.11
N GLN A 417 9.49 27.73 30.05
CA GLN A 417 10.71 27.72 29.24
C GLN A 417 10.42 28.08 27.79
N ALA A 418 11.29 28.89 27.20
CA ALA A 418 11.29 29.21 25.78
C ALA A 418 12.71 29.07 25.22
N LYS A 419 12.83 29.02 23.89
CA LYS A 419 14.14 29.06 23.21
C LYS A 419 14.13 30.09 22.09
N THR A 420 15.28 30.71 21.84
CA THR A 420 15.42 31.60 20.69
C THR A 420 15.50 30.84 19.37
N ASP A 421 14.82 31.38 18.35
CA ASP A 421 14.81 30.87 16.98
C ASP A 421 16.07 31.25 16.18
N LYS A 422 16.07 31.00 14.86
CA LYS A 422 17.20 31.31 13.96
C LYS A 422 17.51 32.81 13.85
N LEU A 423 16.53 33.67 14.12
CA LEU A 423 16.64 35.12 14.06
C LEU A 423 16.83 35.74 15.47
N GLY A 424 16.95 34.90 16.50
CA GLY A 424 17.16 35.32 17.88
C GLY A 424 15.88 35.74 18.61
N PHE A 425 14.69 35.52 18.02
CA PHE A 425 13.41 35.81 18.66
C PHE A 425 12.95 34.66 19.55
N TYR A 426 12.25 35.00 20.63
CA TYR A 426 11.60 34.04 21.50
C TYR A 426 10.21 34.54 21.89
N GLN A 427 9.33 33.61 22.27
CA GLN A 427 8.02 33.90 22.81
C GLN A 427 7.65 32.85 23.86
N PHE A 428 7.10 33.30 24.98
CA PHE A 428 6.40 32.44 25.93
C PHE A 428 4.92 32.40 25.56
N LYS A 429 4.39 31.19 25.34
CA LYS A 429 2.98 30.94 25.08
C LYS A 429 2.28 30.52 26.37
N ASP A 430 0.99 30.81 26.47
CA ASP A 430 0.10 30.33 27.52
C ASP A 430 0.55 30.68 28.95
N LEU A 431 1.02 31.92 29.14
CA LEU A 431 1.35 32.44 30.46
C LEU A 431 0.07 32.92 31.17
N PRO A 432 -0.17 32.50 32.43
CA PRO A 432 -1.22 33.10 33.27
C PRO A 432 -1.17 34.63 33.31
N GLU A 433 -2.33 35.27 33.07
CA GLU A 433 -2.49 36.74 33.06
C GLU A 433 -2.45 37.32 34.48
N ASN A 434 -2.13 38.61 34.59
CA ASN A 434 -2.06 39.38 35.84
C ASN A 434 -1.06 38.84 36.88
N GLU A 435 -0.16 37.97 36.43
CA GLU A 435 0.86 37.34 37.26
C GLU A 435 2.22 38.00 37.05
N ARG A 436 3.08 37.82 38.04
CA ARG A 436 4.44 38.39 38.05
C ARG A 436 5.45 37.38 37.51
N TYR A 437 6.23 37.79 36.52
CA TYR A 437 7.27 36.96 35.92
C TYR A 437 8.66 37.58 36.06
N VAL A 438 9.67 36.74 36.30
CA VAL A 438 11.08 37.11 36.17
C VAL A 438 11.67 36.32 35.01
N ILE A 439 12.07 37.02 33.96
CA ILE A 439 12.61 36.42 32.73
C ILE A 439 14.13 36.38 32.82
N ARG A 440 14.72 35.20 32.65
CA ARG A 440 16.16 34.97 32.68
C ARG A 440 16.63 34.12 31.51
N PRO A 441 17.50 34.66 30.63
CA PRO A 441 18.20 33.84 29.65
C PRO A 441 19.30 33.01 30.31
N ARG A 442 19.52 31.80 29.81
CA ARG A 442 20.60 30.89 30.19
C ARG A 442 21.19 30.25 28.94
N MET A 443 22.50 30.22 28.87
CA MET A 443 23.22 29.49 27.83
C MET A 443 24.37 28.70 28.43
N LYS A 444 24.51 27.45 27.97
CA LYS A 444 25.69 26.62 28.22
C LYS A 444 26.48 26.56 26.91
N ALA A 445 27.66 27.17 26.88
CA ALA A 445 28.54 27.15 25.72
C ALA A 445 29.95 26.73 26.14
N SER A 446 30.80 26.41 25.16
CA SER A 446 32.21 26.16 25.41
C SER A 446 32.90 27.45 25.88
N ASN A 447 33.85 27.27 26.80
CA ASN A 447 34.50 28.38 27.50
C ASN A 447 35.33 29.24 26.55
N ALA A 448 36.01 28.63 25.58
CA ALA A 448 37.00 29.28 24.72
C ALA A 448 36.46 29.84 23.38
N ASP A 449 35.19 29.61 23.05
CA ASP A 449 34.66 30.00 21.73
C ASP A 449 34.79 31.52 21.50
N GLY A 450 35.22 31.99 20.33
CA GLY A 450 35.36 33.43 20.09
C GLY A 450 36.45 34.16 20.89
N ILE A 451 37.14 33.52 21.84
CA ILE A 451 38.30 34.14 22.52
C ILE A 451 39.54 33.93 21.66
N ASN A 452 40.15 35.03 21.21
CA ASN A 452 41.27 35.02 20.28
C ASN A 452 42.42 35.96 20.73
N THR A 453 43.53 35.96 20.00
CA THR A 453 44.72 36.75 20.35
C THR A 453 44.46 38.26 20.37
N ARG A 454 43.45 38.74 19.64
CA ARG A 454 43.01 40.14 19.65
C ARG A 454 42.39 40.51 20.99
N ASP A 455 41.63 39.63 21.63
CA ASP A 455 41.06 39.88 22.96
C ASP A 455 42.15 40.06 24.02
N ILE A 456 43.22 39.26 23.92
CA ILE A 456 44.39 39.39 24.80
C ILE A 456 45.05 40.77 24.62
N ASN A 457 45.19 41.24 23.37
CA ASN A 457 45.75 42.57 23.10
C ASN A 457 44.83 43.70 23.58
N LEU A 458 43.52 43.57 23.38
CA LEU A 458 42.53 44.54 23.87
C LEU A 458 42.53 44.61 25.39
N MET A 459 42.64 43.48 26.08
CA MET A 459 42.77 43.45 27.54
C MET A 459 44.04 44.16 28.02
N LEU A 460 45.17 44.00 27.33
CA LEU A 460 46.40 44.74 27.63
C LEU A 460 46.24 46.26 27.43
N GLU A 461 45.48 46.70 26.43
CA GLU A 461 45.15 48.12 26.24
C GLU A 461 44.28 48.67 27.37
N ILE A 462 43.29 47.89 27.82
CA ILE A 462 42.43 48.23 28.97
C ILE A 462 43.28 48.38 30.24
N LEU A 463 44.22 47.44 30.52
CA LEU A 463 45.12 47.51 31.67
C LEU A 463 46.11 48.69 31.62
N GLN A 464 46.40 49.22 30.42
CA GLN A 464 47.17 50.46 30.23
C GLN A 464 46.33 51.73 30.45
N ASN A 465 45.10 51.59 30.95
CA ASN A 465 44.14 52.67 31.21
C ASN A 465 43.75 53.46 29.94
N LYS A 466 43.77 52.82 28.76
CA LYS A 466 43.35 53.41 27.49
C LYS A 466 41.86 53.11 27.23
N LEU A 467 40.98 53.68 28.06
CA LEU A 467 39.55 53.32 28.09
C LEU A 467 38.68 54.04 27.06
N ASP A 468 39.20 55.06 26.36
CA ASP A 468 38.40 55.96 25.52
C ASP A 468 37.87 55.32 24.22
N GLY A 469 38.25 54.08 23.91
CA GLY A 469 37.77 53.31 22.74
C GLY A 469 36.86 52.13 23.07
N PHE A 470 36.53 51.88 24.35
CA PHE A 470 35.80 50.69 24.77
C PHE A 470 34.38 51.01 25.20
N THR A 471 33.42 50.20 24.74
CA THR A 471 32.03 50.30 25.17
C THR A 471 31.82 49.64 26.53
N PRO A 472 30.75 50.00 27.28
CA PRO A 472 30.41 49.31 28.53
C PRO A 472 30.29 47.79 28.37
N TYR A 473 29.76 47.32 27.24
CA TYR A 473 29.66 45.89 26.92
C TYR A 473 31.04 45.21 26.81
N GLN A 474 32.01 45.88 26.20
CA GLN A 474 33.38 45.36 26.07
C GLN A 474 34.13 45.37 27.41
N LEU A 475 33.89 46.38 28.26
CA LEU A 475 34.44 46.41 29.61
C LEU A 475 33.84 45.30 30.48
N LEU A 476 32.54 45.00 30.33
CA LEU A 476 31.90 43.85 30.98
C LEU A 476 32.43 42.51 30.46
N ALA A 477 32.79 42.41 29.18
CA ALA A 477 33.45 41.23 28.64
C ALA A 477 34.88 41.06 29.18
N ALA A 478 35.56 42.16 29.52
CA ALA A 478 36.92 42.15 30.05
C ALA A 478 37.02 41.81 31.55
N ASP A 479 35.94 41.97 32.32
CA ASP A 479 35.81 41.49 33.71
C ASP A 479 35.52 39.97 33.71
N VAL A 480 36.57 39.19 33.47
CA VAL A 480 36.51 37.73 33.24
C VAL A 480 36.29 36.97 34.54
N ASN A 481 36.84 37.46 35.66
CA ASN A 481 36.68 36.86 36.98
C ASN A 481 35.41 37.33 37.70
N GLN A 482 34.72 38.34 37.16
CA GLN A 482 33.44 38.88 37.62
C GLN A 482 33.47 39.59 38.98
N ASP A 483 34.64 40.09 39.42
CA ASP A 483 34.75 40.83 40.67
C ASP A 483 34.39 42.33 40.53
N GLY A 484 34.16 42.78 39.28
CA GLY A 484 33.77 44.14 38.95
C GLY A 484 34.95 45.12 38.86
N VAL A 485 36.19 44.63 38.83
CA VAL A 485 37.42 45.39 38.65
C VAL A 485 38.28 44.72 37.59
N ILE A 486 38.61 45.43 36.51
CA ILE A 486 39.49 44.87 35.48
C ILE A 486 40.96 45.00 35.92
N ASP A 487 41.61 43.89 36.24
CA ASP A 487 43.01 43.87 36.67
C ASP A 487 43.85 42.72 36.07
N VAL A 488 45.06 42.51 36.60
CA VAL A 488 46.00 41.48 36.11
C VAL A 488 45.44 40.06 36.32
N ASN A 489 44.53 39.86 37.26
CA ASN A 489 43.88 38.58 37.51
C ASN A 489 42.94 38.21 36.36
N ASP A 490 42.20 39.18 35.79
CA ASP A 490 41.40 38.94 34.58
C ASP A 490 42.26 38.53 33.40
N PHE A 491 43.41 39.20 33.23
CA PHE A 491 44.37 38.84 32.18
C PHE A 491 44.95 37.44 32.38
N GLY A 492 45.33 37.11 33.62
CA GLY A 492 45.77 35.76 33.98
C GLY A 492 44.71 34.72 33.64
N LYS A 493 43.44 35.00 33.95
CA LYS A 493 42.31 34.09 33.73
C LYS A 493 41.96 33.97 32.25
N LEU A 494 41.89 35.08 31.51
CA LEU A 494 41.67 35.08 30.06
C LEU A 494 42.72 34.25 29.34
N ARG A 495 44.00 34.41 29.72
CA ARG A 495 45.10 33.64 29.14
C ARG A 495 45.01 32.14 29.47
N GLN A 496 44.60 31.77 30.68
CA GLN A 496 44.34 30.38 31.05
C GLN A 496 43.20 29.77 30.24
N ILE A 497 42.09 30.50 30.07
CA ILE A 497 40.95 30.07 29.25
C ILE A 497 41.36 29.90 27.79
N TYR A 498 42.10 30.86 27.22
CA TYR A 498 42.57 30.81 25.85
C TYR A 498 43.52 29.62 25.58
N LEU A 499 44.44 29.33 26.51
CA LEU A 499 45.45 28.28 26.32
C LEU A 499 44.99 26.87 26.72
N GLN A 500 44.15 26.77 27.75
CA GLN A 500 43.83 25.50 28.41
C GLN A 500 42.32 25.18 28.42
N GLY A 501 41.46 26.08 27.93
CA GLY A 501 40.00 25.91 27.97
C GLY A 501 39.43 25.90 29.39
N ASP A 502 40.14 26.52 30.34
CA ASP A 502 39.80 26.54 31.76
C ASP A 502 38.38 27.08 32.02
N SER A 503 37.79 26.71 33.16
CA SER A 503 36.45 27.14 33.56
C SER A 503 36.45 28.54 34.16
N PHE A 504 35.40 29.31 33.87
CA PHE A 504 35.14 30.60 34.54
C PHE A 504 34.79 30.37 36.03
N PRO A 505 35.11 31.30 36.94
CA PRO A 505 34.92 31.12 38.39
C PRO A 505 33.48 30.76 38.82
N GLU A 506 32.47 31.32 38.17
CA GLU A 506 31.05 30.99 38.42
C GLU A 506 30.49 29.93 37.44
N GLY A 507 31.34 29.32 36.61
CA GLY A 507 30.95 28.32 35.62
C GLY A 507 30.11 28.86 34.44
N ASN A 508 29.81 30.16 34.42
CA ASN A 508 29.04 30.80 33.36
C ASN A 508 29.93 31.74 32.53
N CYS A 509 30.11 31.41 31.25
CA CYS A 509 30.90 32.20 30.30
C CYS A 509 30.07 33.28 29.56
N TRP A 510 28.78 33.41 29.90
CA TRP A 510 27.85 34.36 29.29
C TRP A 510 27.15 35.22 30.33
N ARG A 511 27.03 36.51 30.01
CA ARG A 511 26.28 37.49 30.78
C ARG A 511 25.18 38.05 29.88
N PHE A 512 23.97 38.15 30.40
CA PHE A 512 22.83 38.75 29.72
C PHE A 512 22.45 40.03 30.42
N VAL A 513 22.13 41.06 29.67
CA VAL A 513 21.71 42.36 30.20
C VAL A 513 20.43 42.77 29.49
N ASP A 514 19.48 43.33 30.23
CA ASP A 514 18.29 43.97 29.65
C ASP A 514 18.70 45.03 28.63
N ALA A 515 18.24 44.91 27.38
CA ALA A 515 18.56 45.84 26.32
C ALA A 515 17.99 47.24 26.57
N SER A 516 16.93 47.37 27.37
CA SER A 516 16.31 48.65 27.71
C SER A 516 17.09 49.44 28.77
N HIS A 517 18.00 48.79 29.49
CA HIS A 517 18.76 49.42 30.57
C HIS A 517 20.03 50.11 30.06
N PRO A 518 20.21 51.43 30.27
CA PRO A 518 21.42 52.13 29.87
C PRO A 518 22.60 51.71 30.76
N LEU A 519 23.56 51.01 30.18
CA LEU A 519 24.78 50.62 30.89
C LEU A 519 25.69 51.83 31.15
N THR A 520 26.23 51.88 32.36
CA THR A 520 27.31 52.81 32.73
C THR A 520 28.65 52.08 32.71
N ARG A 521 29.76 52.79 32.95
CA ARG A 521 31.09 52.17 33.11
C ARG A 521 31.27 51.40 34.43
N SER A 522 30.24 51.32 35.29
CA SER A 522 30.29 50.50 36.50
C SER A 522 30.19 49.02 36.14
N LEU A 523 31.18 48.23 36.56
CA LEU A 523 31.22 46.78 36.33
C LEU A 523 30.74 45.98 37.55
N LYS A 524 30.45 46.66 38.67
CA LYS A 524 30.02 46.00 39.90
C LYS A 524 28.74 45.18 39.66
N PRO A 525 28.71 43.91 40.08
CA PRO A 525 27.51 43.09 40.04
C PRO A 525 26.31 43.81 40.70
N GLY A 526 25.14 43.77 40.04
CA GLY A 526 23.92 44.42 40.51
C GLY A 526 23.70 45.86 40.05
N THR A 527 24.66 46.47 39.33
CA THR A 527 24.46 47.79 38.69
C THR A 527 23.79 47.72 37.31
N TYR A 528 23.55 46.51 36.82
CA TYR A 528 22.83 46.21 35.59
C TYR A 528 21.91 45.00 35.82
N PRO A 529 20.69 45.02 35.26
CA PRO A 529 19.74 43.92 35.42
C PRO A 529 20.13 42.74 34.52
N ASP A 530 20.30 41.57 35.14
CA ASP A 530 20.53 40.27 34.47
C ASP A 530 19.22 39.54 34.10
N SER A 531 18.10 40.20 34.40
CA SER A 531 16.75 39.67 34.29
C SER A 531 15.76 40.80 34.09
N VAL A 532 14.70 40.52 33.33
CA VAL A 532 13.59 41.47 33.14
C VAL A 532 12.49 41.09 34.11
N LEU A 533 12.05 42.05 34.90
CA LEU A 533 10.93 41.89 35.83
C LEU A 533 9.64 42.39 35.18
N VAL A 534 8.70 41.48 34.99
CA VAL A 534 7.32 41.76 34.59
C VAL A 534 6.45 41.79 35.84
N ASN A 535 5.94 42.98 36.18
CA ASN A 535 5.13 43.17 37.40
C ASN A 535 3.72 42.59 37.28
N SER A 536 3.13 42.66 36.09
CA SER A 536 1.81 42.11 35.76
C SER A 536 1.77 41.85 34.26
N LEU A 537 1.30 40.66 33.85
CA LEU A 537 1.09 40.32 32.45
C LEU A 537 -0.36 40.62 32.03
N ASP A 538 -0.61 41.88 31.66
CA ASP A 538 -1.91 42.41 31.24
C ASP A 538 -1.96 42.77 29.75
N SER A 539 -0.81 42.80 29.10
CA SER A 539 -0.61 43.19 27.70
C SER A 539 0.64 42.50 27.15
N GLY A 540 0.87 42.62 25.83
CA GLY A 540 2.09 42.13 25.21
C GLY A 540 3.32 42.88 25.72
N ILE A 541 4.29 42.18 26.29
CA ILE A 541 5.51 42.78 26.84
C ILE A 541 6.71 42.33 26.01
N VAL A 542 7.52 43.31 25.59
CA VAL A 542 8.79 43.09 24.90
C VAL A 542 9.92 43.06 25.93
N ALA A 543 10.70 41.98 25.94
CA ALA A 543 11.85 41.78 26.82
C ALA A 543 13.09 41.41 26.00
N ASP A 544 13.83 42.41 25.53
CA ASP A 544 15.05 42.19 24.76
C ASP A 544 16.28 42.05 25.66
N PHE A 545 17.23 41.19 25.25
CA PHE A 545 18.48 40.99 25.99
C PHE A 545 19.71 41.14 25.09
N ILE A 546 20.76 41.73 25.65
CA ILE A 546 22.09 41.76 25.05
C ILE A 546 22.94 40.65 25.67
N ALA A 547 23.43 39.75 24.82
CA ALA A 547 24.33 38.66 25.19
C ALA A 547 25.80 39.13 25.11
N ILE A 548 26.51 39.02 26.22
CA ILE A 548 27.93 39.35 26.35
C ILE A 548 28.67 38.06 26.68
N LYS A 549 29.65 37.70 25.86
CA LYS A 549 30.57 36.59 26.17
C LYS A 549 31.77 37.12 26.93
N LEU A 550 32.03 36.54 28.10
CA LEU A 550 33.19 36.91 28.90
C LEU A 550 34.48 36.47 28.19
N GLY A 551 35.43 37.39 28.10
CA GLY A 551 36.70 37.20 27.41
C GLY A 551 36.70 37.46 25.90
N ASP A 552 35.55 37.62 25.26
CA ASP A 552 35.41 38.02 23.84
C ASP A 552 35.16 39.54 23.77
N ILE A 553 36.23 40.31 23.93
CA ILE A 553 36.22 41.78 24.00
C ILE A 553 36.07 42.38 22.61
N ASP A 554 36.63 41.72 21.61
CA ASP A 554 36.52 42.13 20.23
C ASP A 554 35.16 41.78 19.63
N GLY A 555 34.37 40.89 20.23
CA GLY A 555 33.04 40.48 19.81
C GLY A 555 33.09 39.62 18.55
N SER A 556 34.01 38.68 18.47
CA SER A 556 34.24 37.78 17.33
C SER A 556 33.46 36.47 17.43
N TYR A 557 32.78 36.19 18.55
CA TYR A 557 31.91 35.02 18.66
C TYR A 557 30.78 35.05 17.61
N ILE A 558 30.60 33.92 16.94
CA ILE A 558 29.51 33.66 16.00
C ILE A 558 28.83 32.35 16.43
N PRO A 559 27.48 32.29 16.55
CA PRO A 559 26.78 31.05 16.84
C PRO A 559 27.07 29.97 15.78
N SER A 560 27.56 28.80 16.21
CA SER A 560 27.87 27.69 15.30
C SER A 560 26.62 27.16 14.59
N LEU A 561 26.68 27.00 13.26
CA LEU A 561 25.59 26.46 12.41
C LEU A 561 25.35 24.95 12.54
N ASN A 562 26.12 24.23 13.35
CA ASN A 562 26.22 22.76 13.32
C ASN A 562 25.12 21.98 14.09
N GLN A 563 23.89 22.49 14.16
CA GLN A 563 22.71 21.70 14.56
C GLN A 563 21.55 21.85 13.57
N VAL A 564 21.86 21.69 12.29
CA VAL A 564 20.87 21.47 11.24
C VAL A 564 20.94 19.98 10.89
N GLN A 565 19.96 19.21 11.36
CA GLN A 565 19.49 18.06 10.59
C GLN A 565 19.03 18.63 9.25
N GLU A 566 19.57 18.06 8.17
CA GLU A 566 19.38 18.46 6.79
C GLU A 566 17.93 18.83 6.48
N GLU A 567 17.74 20.05 5.96
CA GLU A 567 16.84 20.26 4.84
C GLU A 567 17.50 21.30 3.93
N SER A 568 17.79 20.82 2.72
CA SER A 568 18.48 21.51 1.65
C SER A 568 17.59 22.61 1.09
N ASP A 569 18.05 23.85 1.19
CA ASP A 569 17.78 24.91 0.22
C ASP A 569 18.78 26.01 0.51
N LEU A 570 19.79 26.16 -0.36
CA LEU A 570 20.59 27.38 -0.61
C LEU A 570 21.81 27.02 -1.48
N ALA A 571 21.53 26.50 -2.68
CA ALA A 571 22.44 26.67 -3.81
C ALA A 571 21.97 27.91 -4.55
N ASN A 572 22.60 29.05 -4.31
CA ASN A 572 22.77 30.20 -5.23
C ASN A 572 23.15 31.45 -4.43
N LEU A 573 24.41 31.59 -4.07
CA LEU A 573 25.01 32.89 -3.68
C LEU A 573 26.53 32.88 -3.94
N SER A 574 26.95 32.31 -5.08
CA SER A 574 28.34 32.34 -5.55
C SER A 574 28.55 33.39 -6.65
N ASP A 575 27.97 34.58 -6.51
CA ASP A 575 28.26 35.72 -7.37
C ASP A 575 28.01 37.04 -6.61
N LEU A 576 28.91 37.37 -5.68
CA LEU A 576 29.18 38.78 -5.39
C LEU A 576 30.68 38.98 -5.16
N ASN A 577 31.30 39.52 -6.20
CA ASN A 577 32.73 39.78 -6.33
C ASN A 577 33.20 40.82 -5.28
N ALA A 578 33.88 40.37 -4.23
CA ALA A 578 34.34 41.17 -3.09
C ALA A 578 35.56 42.07 -3.37
N GLN A 579 35.68 42.63 -4.58
CA GLN A 579 36.79 43.51 -4.97
C GLN A 579 36.35 44.92 -5.41
N ALA A 580 35.06 45.27 -5.32
CA ALA A 580 34.55 46.58 -5.73
C ALA A 580 34.35 47.60 -4.59
N VAL A 581 34.50 47.21 -3.32
CA VAL A 581 34.18 48.09 -2.16
C VAL A 581 35.43 48.70 -1.49
N GLU A 582 36.63 48.23 -1.82
CA GLU A 582 37.85 48.64 -1.11
C GLU A 582 38.49 49.96 -1.63
N LYS A 583 37.85 50.67 -2.57
CA LYS A 583 38.47 51.84 -3.23
C LYS A 583 38.01 53.21 -2.72
N ASP A 584 36.97 53.32 -1.91
CA ASP A 584 36.42 54.63 -1.47
C ASP A 584 36.65 55.01 0.00
N LEU A 585 37.42 54.23 0.78
CA LEU A 585 37.79 54.59 2.17
C LEU A 585 39.21 55.14 2.27
N ARG A 586 39.48 56.26 1.59
CA ARG A 586 40.60 57.17 1.94
C ARG A 586 40.17 58.62 1.81
N ALA A 587 39.45 59.10 2.82
CA ALA A 587 39.44 60.50 3.21
C ALA A 587 39.13 60.57 4.70
N GLY A 588 39.97 61.28 5.44
CA GLY A 588 39.95 61.29 6.90
C GLY A 588 38.64 61.82 7.48
N THR A 589 38.10 61.03 8.41
CA THR A 589 37.12 61.45 9.40
C THR A 589 37.39 60.65 10.67
N HIS A 590 37.69 61.34 11.76
CA HIS A 590 37.73 60.73 13.08
C HIS A 590 36.29 60.37 13.47
N LEU A 591 35.99 59.07 13.53
CA LEU A 591 34.75 58.58 14.12
C LEU A 591 35.03 58.25 15.59
N ALA A 592 34.37 58.97 16.50
CA ALA A 592 34.19 58.48 17.85
C ALA A 592 33.33 57.20 17.73
N GLN A 593 33.94 56.04 17.96
CA GLN A 593 33.23 54.77 18.00
C GLN A 593 32.46 54.66 19.31
N ASN A 594 31.19 55.04 19.28
CA ASN A 594 30.21 54.47 20.20
C ASN A 594 29.57 53.29 19.46
N GLN A 595 29.67 52.06 19.98
CA GLN A 595 28.81 50.99 19.47
C GLN A 595 27.39 51.24 20.00
N PRO A 596 26.42 51.56 19.13
CA PRO A 596 25.04 51.74 19.56
C PRO A 596 24.48 50.40 20.02
N ASN A 597 23.57 50.45 20.99
CA ASN A 597 22.75 49.32 21.37
C ASN A 597 22.00 48.83 20.10
N PRO A 598 22.12 47.54 19.71
CA PRO A 598 21.49 47.01 18.49
C PRO A 598 19.96 47.02 18.51
N PHE A 599 19.35 47.39 19.65
CA PHE A 599 17.91 47.48 19.86
C PHE A 599 17.40 48.93 20.02
N GLN A 600 18.28 49.93 20.01
CA GLN A 600 17.89 51.35 20.07
C GLN A 600 18.37 52.08 18.81
N ASP A 601 17.45 52.26 17.86
CA ASP A 601 17.66 53.08 16.68
C ASP A 601 17.44 54.56 17.00
N GLU A 602 18.49 55.26 17.42
CA GLU A 602 18.63 56.69 17.10
C GLU A 602 20.07 57.00 16.65
N THR A 603 20.31 56.85 15.35
CA THR A 603 21.46 57.49 14.69
C THR A 603 20.97 58.73 13.96
N THR A 604 21.16 59.93 14.52
CA THR A 604 20.91 61.18 13.79
C THR A 604 22.00 61.37 12.74
N ILE A 605 21.74 61.04 11.48
CA ILE A 605 22.66 61.33 10.37
C ILE A 605 22.35 62.72 9.81
N ASN A 606 23.20 63.70 10.12
CA ASN A 606 23.14 65.02 9.48
C ASN A 606 23.82 64.98 8.11
N PHE A 607 23.04 65.11 7.03
CA PHE A 607 23.59 65.27 5.68
C PHE A 607 23.79 66.74 5.34
N CYS A 608 25.04 67.19 5.22
CA CYS A 608 25.38 68.43 4.54
C CYS A 608 25.66 68.16 3.06
N SER A 609 24.68 68.43 2.18
CA SER A 609 24.92 68.37 0.73
C SER A 609 25.57 69.67 0.25
N LEU A 610 26.79 69.60 -0.28
CA LEU A 610 27.39 70.67 -1.08
C LEU A 610 26.86 70.56 -2.52
N ARG A 611 25.87 71.38 -2.89
CA ARG A 611 25.56 71.61 -4.30
C ARG A 611 26.49 72.67 -4.87
N ARG A 612 27.36 72.28 -5.82
CA ARG A 612 27.93 73.23 -6.78
C ARG A 612 26.83 73.66 -7.76
N GLN A 613 26.46 74.93 -7.75
CA GLN A 613 25.90 75.59 -8.93
C GLN A 613 27.02 76.36 -9.64
N PRO A 614 27.02 76.42 -10.98
CA PRO A 614 27.94 77.24 -11.72
C PRO A 614 27.51 78.70 -11.60
N SER A 615 28.39 79.53 -11.03
CA SER A 615 28.33 80.98 -10.81
C SER A 615 27.78 81.48 -9.44
N LYS A 616 28.69 82.15 -8.69
CA LYS A 616 28.60 82.91 -7.42
C LYS A 616 28.90 82.19 -6.08
N PRO A 617 29.48 82.91 -5.08
CA PRO A 617 30.20 82.32 -3.95
C PRO A 617 29.32 81.94 -2.76
N ILE A 618 29.92 81.09 -1.92
CA ILE A 618 29.39 80.27 -0.82
C ILE A 618 28.64 81.09 0.24
N GLY A 619 27.39 80.71 0.52
CA GLY A 619 26.67 81.05 1.75
C GLY A 619 26.08 79.77 2.35
N LEU A 620 26.39 79.49 3.62
CA LEU A 620 25.81 78.36 4.37
C LEU A 620 24.35 78.64 4.69
N GLY A 621 23.46 77.72 4.32
CA GLY A 621 22.08 77.68 4.80
C GLY A 621 21.61 76.24 4.93
N CYS A 622 21.40 75.78 6.17
CA CYS A 622 20.74 74.51 6.47
C CYS A 622 19.23 74.70 6.45
N THR A 623 18.49 73.90 5.68
CA THR A 623 17.04 73.77 5.86
C THR A 623 16.54 72.35 5.63
N ARG A 624 15.93 71.83 6.70
CA ARG A 624 15.01 70.68 6.87
C ARG A 624 15.59 69.33 7.32
N GLU A 625 15.29 69.03 8.58
CA GLU A 625 15.23 67.71 9.20
C GLU A 625 14.18 66.85 8.50
N ILE A 626 14.52 65.59 8.21
CA ILE A 626 13.54 64.54 7.94
C ILE A 626 13.88 63.41 8.91
N SER A 627 13.08 63.31 9.97
CA SER A 627 13.07 62.16 10.88
C SER A 627 12.28 61.04 10.21
N LEU A 628 12.93 59.92 9.90
CA LEU A 628 12.27 58.70 9.44
C LEU A 628 12.08 57.81 10.67
N PHE A 629 10.85 57.80 11.19
CA PHE A 629 10.40 56.82 12.18
C PHE A 629 10.15 55.50 11.48
N ILE A 630 10.90 54.46 11.81
CA ILE A 630 10.48 53.07 11.59
C ILE A 630 9.77 52.66 12.87
N HIS A 631 8.44 52.79 12.88
CA HIS A 631 7.59 52.12 13.85
C HIS A 631 7.41 50.68 13.37
N ASP A 632 7.84 49.71 14.18
CA ASP A 632 7.13 48.44 14.32
C ASP A 632 6.27 48.50 15.59
#